data_AF-A0A2V3KW98-F1
#
_entry.id   AF-A0A2V3KW98-F1
#
_cell.length_a   1.000
_cell.length_b   1.000
_cell.length_c   1.000
_cell.angle_alpha   90.00
_cell.angle_beta   90.00
_cell.angle_gamma   90.00
#
_symmetry.space_group_name_H-M   'P 1'
#
loop_
_entity.id
_entity.type
_entity.pdbx_description
1 polymer ?
#
loop_
_entity_poly.entity_id
_entity_poly.type
_entity_poly.pdbx_seq_one_letter_code
_entity_poly.pdbx_strand_id
1 'polypeptide(L)'
;MSPFLRAYFSRLGWTGEPDVSIDTLRELHLQHNSAIPFENLDVLLPREIHLDDRALEEKLIAARRGGYCFEQNGLLERVLREIGFNVRSLLGRVVLANPPQMPPRTHRLLLVEVAGERWIADVGFGGQTLTAPIKLLADIPQQTPHGSYRLVHEGDEWTLQFNHHEHWQSMYHFDLGRQYASDYVMGNFWSAHWPQSHFRHHLLMCRHLPDGGKMTLTNFHFTHWENNHVVEKIDFADVSALYEALQTRFGLGVDDPKHGFSEAALAAVMAAFDTHPEAGK
;
A
#
# COMPACT_ATOMS: atom_id res chain seq x y z
N MET A 1 -14.01 8.08 -21.26
CA MET A 1 -12.86 7.55 -20.49
C MET A 1 -11.56 8.20 -20.97
N SER A 2 -10.77 8.77 -20.07
CA SER A 2 -9.52 9.46 -20.40
C SER A 2 -8.37 8.50 -20.75
N PRO A 3 -7.25 9.00 -21.31
CA PRO A 3 -6.03 8.21 -21.48
C PRO A 3 -5.50 7.62 -20.18
N PHE A 4 -5.53 8.39 -19.09
CA PHE A 4 -5.08 7.95 -17.76
C PHE A 4 -5.89 6.76 -17.25
N LEU A 5 -7.22 6.85 -17.25
CA LEU A 5 -8.09 5.76 -16.78
C LEU A 5 -7.90 4.50 -17.64
N ARG A 6 -7.74 4.65 -18.96
CA ARG A 6 -7.42 3.51 -19.85
C ARG A 6 -6.13 2.82 -19.46
N ALA A 7 -5.07 3.59 -19.22
CA ALA A 7 -3.77 3.05 -18.83
C ALA A 7 -3.83 2.37 -17.44
N TYR A 8 -4.53 2.97 -16.49
CA TYR A 8 -4.75 2.40 -15.17
C TYR A 8 -5.54 1.08 -15.22
N PHE A 9 -6.69 1.05 -15.92
CA PHE A 9 -7.47 -0.19 -16.04
C PHE A 9 -6.71 -1.29 -16.78
N SER A 10 -5.91 -0.92 -17.79
CA SER A 10 -4.98 -1.85 -18.45
C SER A 10 -3.91 -2.37 -17.49
N ARG A 11 -3.36 -1.52 -16.60
CA ARG A 11 -2.39 -1.93 -15.56
C ARG A 11 -3.00 -2.93 -14.57
N LEU A 12 -4.29 -2.78 -14.26
CA LEU A 12 -5.05 -3.69 -13.41
C LEU A 12 -5.50 -4.98 -14.12
N GLY A 13 -5.61 -4.96 -15.46
CA GLY A 13 -6.32 -6.00 -16.19
C GLY A 13 -7.84 -5.97 -15.96
N TRP A 14 -8.39 -4.82 -15.52
CA TRP A 14 -9.81 -4.66 -15.24
C TRP A 14 -10.57 -4.21 -16.49
N THR A 15 -11.68 -4.88 -16.80
CA THR A 15 -12.47 -4.67 -18.03
C THR A 15 -13.89 -4.19 -17.76
N GLY A 16 -14.21 -3.82 -16.52
CA GLY A 16 -15.52 -3.29 -16.17
C GLY A 16 -15.79 -1.91 -16.77
N GLU A 17 -17.06 -1.48 -16.73
CA GLU A 17 -17.45 -0.13 -17.08
C GLU A 17 -17.49 0.72 -15.80
N PRO A 18 -16.69 1.80 -15.70
CA PRO A 18 -16.59 2.55 -14.45
C PRO A 18 -17.84 3.42 -14.22
N ASP A 19 -18.43 3.29 -13.03
CA ASP A 19 -19.50 4.15 -12.54
C ASP A 19 -19.24 4.57 -11.07
N VAL A 20 -20.07 5.47 -10.54
CA VAL A 20 -19.97 5.93 -9.15
C VAL A 20 -20.82 5.03 -8.24
N SER A 21 -20.43 3.76 -8.15
CA SER A 21 -21.09 2.74 -7.32
C SER A 21 -20.15 2.12 -6.29
N ILE A 22 -20.73 1.48 -5.26
CA ILE A 22 -19.95 0.73 -4.27
C ILE A 22 -19.28 -0.51 -4.89
N ASP A 23 -19.88 -1.08 -5.93
CA ASP A 23 -19.37 -2.27 -6.60
C ASP A 23 -18.13 -1.93 -7.44
N THR A 24 -18.18 -0.85 -8.23
CA THR A 24 -16.98 -0.30 -8.90
C THR A 24 -15.87 0.00 -7.89
N LEU A 25 -16.20 0.64 -6.76
CA LEU A 25 -15.20 0.95 -5.74
C LEU A 25 -14.57 -0.33 -5.15
N ARG A 26 -15.35 -1.38 -4.88
CA ARG A 26 -14.85 -2.67 -4.37
C ARG A 26 -13.96 -3.39 -5.39
N GLU A 27 -14.39 -3.45 -6.65
CA GLU A 27 -13.63 -4.10 -7.71
C GLU A 27 -12.29 -3.41 -7.92
N LEU A 28 -12.30 -2.08 -8.08
CA LEU A 28 -11.05 -1.32 -8.27
C LEU A 28 -10.13 -1.45 -7.05
N HIS A 29 -10.67 -1.50 -5.82
CA HIS A 29 -9.89 -1.69 -4.60
C HIS A 29 -9.13 -3.02 -4.60
N LEU A 30 -9.83 -4.12 -4.88
CA LEU A 30 -9.24 -5.46 -4.92
C LEU A 30 -8.26 -5.61 -6.09
N GLN A 31 -8.62 -5.11 -7.28
CA GLN A 31 -7.77 -5.21 -8.45
C GLN A 31 -6.50 -4.34 -8.34
N HIS A 32 -6.59 -3.16 -7.71
CA HIS A 32 -5.42 -2.34 -7.39
C HIS A 32 -4.42 -3.11 -6.52
N ASN A 33 -4.90 -3.64 -5.39
CA ASN A 33 -4.11 -4.46 -4.48
C ASN A 33 -3.50 -5.70 -5.15
N SER A 34 -4.15 -6.21 -6.20
CA SER A 34 -3.73 -7.41 -6.93
C SER A 34 -2.75 -7.15 -8.07
N ALA A 35 -2.68 -5.91 -8.56
CA ALA A 35 -1.88 -5.57 -9.73
C ALA A 35 -0.67 -4.70 -9.40
N ILE A 36 -0.80 -3.75 -8.47
CA ILE A 36 0.22 -2.77 -8.13
C ILE A 36 0.79 -3.14 -6.75
N PRO A 37 2.00 -3.70 -6.67
CA PRO A 37 2.53 -4.19 -5.40
C PRO A 37 2.86 -3.02 -4.47
N PHE A 38 2.68 -3.22 -3.17
CA PHE A 38 3.36 -2.41 -2.17
C PHE A 38 4.86 -2.64 -2.27
N GLU A 39 5.66 -1.59 -2.28
CA GLU A 39 7.13 -1.66 -2.19
C GLU A 39 7.73 -0.34 -1.68
N ASN A 40 8.93 -0.41 -1.11
CA ASN A 40 9.70 0.72 -0.61
C ASN A 40 11.09 0.87 -1.27
N LEU A 41 11.29 0.29 -2.45
CA LEU A 41 12.62 0.15 -3.02
C LEU A 41 13.25 1.50 -3.39
N ASP A 42 12.45 2.49 -3.78
CA ASP A 42 12.97 3.84 -4.05
C ASP A 42 13.52 4.52 -2.78
N VAL A 43 13.00 4.20 -1.59
CA VAL A 43 13.58 4.66 -0.31
C VAL A 43 14.99 4.08 -0.10
N LEU A 44 15.18 2.83 -0.50
CA LEU A 44 16.43 2.10 -0.33
C LEU A 44 17.46 2.41 -1.43
N LEU A 45 17.01 2.77 -2.63
CA LEU A 45 17.81 3.20 -3.79
C LEU A 45 18.21 4.70 -3.75
N PRO A 46 18.26 5.29 -2.56
CA PRO A 46 18.03 6.73 -2.27
C PRO A 46 17.46 7.58 -3.43
N ARG A 47 16.24 7.26 -3.88
CA ARG A 47 15.51 8.03 -4.89
C ARG A 47 14.41 8.86 -4.23
N GLU A 48 14.27 10.09 -4.68
CA GLU A 48 13.17 10.96 -4.24
C GLU A 48 11.82 10.43 -4.75
N ILE A 49 10.82 10.46 -3.87
CA ILE A 49 9.46 10.02 -4.17
C ILE A 49 8.60 11.25 -4.44
N HIS A 50 8.19 11.40 -5.70
CA HIS A 50 7.31 12.49 -6.15
C HIS A 50 5.84 12.04 -6.11
N LEU A 51 4.98 12.87 -5.51
CA LEU A 51 3.57 12.55 -5.27
C LEU A 51 2.60 13.27 -6.19
N ASP A 52 3.09 13.99 -7.22
CA ASP A 52 2.22 14.59 -8.22
C ASP A 52 1.65 13.54 -9.18
N ASP A 53 0.50 13.87 -9.76
CA ASP A 53 -0.28 12.97 -10.60
C ASP A 53 0.54 12.36 -11.74
N ARG A 54 1.45 13.13 -12.35
CA ARG A 54 2.28 12.67 -13.47
C ARG A 54 3.34 11.69 -13.00
N ALA A 55 4.04 11.99 -11.89
CA ALA A 55 5.04 11.09 -11.34
C ALA A 55 4.44 9.74 -10.93
N LEU A 56 3.25 9.76 -10.30
CA LEU A 56 2.56 8.53 -9.90
C LEU A 56 2.14 7.68 -11.12
N GLU A 57 1.64 8.32 -12.18
CA GLU A 57 1.29 7.65 -13.44
C GLU A 57 2.53 7.05 -14.13
N GLU A 58 3.62 7.81 -14.24
CA GLU A 58 4.88 7.34 -14.83
C GLU A 58 5.44 6.13 -14.06
N LYS A 59 5.42 6.16 -12.73
CA LYS A 59 6.00 5.09 -11.90
C LYS A 59 5.09 3.86 -11.78
N LEU A 60 3.87 4.02 -11.26
CA LEU A 60 3.03 2.88 -10.86
C LEU A 60 2.33 2.22 -12.06
N ILE A 61 2.05 2.99 -13.11
CA ILE A 61 1.38 2.51 -14.33
C ILE A 61 2.42 2.20 -15.41
N ALA A 62 3.10 3.21 -15.94
CA ALA A 62 3.94 3.05 -17.13
C ALA A 62 5.17 2.17 -16.86
N ALA A 63 5.91 2.46 -15.80
CA ALA A 63 7.08 1.68 -15.38
C ALA A 63 6.72 0.37 -14.66
N ARG A 64 5.43 0.11 -14.40
CA ARG A 64 4.93 -1.07 -13.67
C ARG A 64 5.64 -1.29 -12.32
N ARG A 65 6.09 -0.22 -11.67
CA ARG A 65 6.60 -0.26 -10.29
C ARG A 65 5.45 -0.32 -9.30
N GLY A 66 5.79 -0.49 -8.03
CA GLY A 66 4.87 -0.31 -6.93
C GLY A 66 5.08 1.04 -6.24
N GLY A 67 4.60 1.12 -5.01
CA GLY A 67 4.91 2.21 -4.09
C GLY A 67 4.31 1.93 -2.72
N TYR A 68 4.55 2.84 -1.78
CA TYR A 68 3.93 2.78 -0.45
C TYR A 68 2.72 3.69 -0.32
N CYS A 69 2.22 3.92 0.91
CA CYS A 69 0.91 4.52 1.17
C CYS A 69 0.63 5.84 0.44
N PHE A 70 1.62 6.74 0.36
CA PHE A 70 1.45 8.04 -0.28
C PHE A 70 1.23 7.94 -1.79
N GLU A 71 1.88 6.97 -2.43
CA GLU A 71 1.84 6.75 -3.88
C GLU A 71 0.61 5.94 -4.28
N GLN A 72 0.37 4.83 -3.57
CA GLN A 72 -0.75 3.91 -3.80
C GLN A 72 -2.09 4.62 -3.66
N ASN A 73 -2.34 5.24 -2.50
CA ASN A 73 -3.59 5.95 -2.25
C ASN A 73 -3.66 7.27 -3.03
N GLY A 74 -2.51 7.86 -3.42
CA GLY A 74 -2.50 9.01 -4.33
C GLY A 74 -2.99 8.67 -5.72
N LEU A 75 -2.51 7.56 -6.28
CA LEU A 75 -2.95 7.07 -7.56
C LEU A 75 -4.44 6.70 -7.52
N LEU A 76 -4.86 5.94 -6.50
CA LEU A 76 -6.27 5.56 -6.35
C LEU A 76 -7.17 6.78 -6.18
N GLU A 77 -6.77 7.81 -5.42
CA GLU A 77 -7.53 9.04 -5.28
C GLU A 77 -7.76 9.72 -6.63
N ARG A 78 -6.72 9.84 -7.47
CA ARG A 78 -6.84 10.43 -8.81
C ARG A 78 -7.82 9.62 -9.68
N VAL A 79 -7.70 8.29 -9.68
CA VAL A 79 -8.61 7.39 -10.41
C VAL A 79 -10.05 7.60 -9.99
N LEU A 80 -10.33 7.52 -8.68
CA LEU A 80 -11.68 7.64 -8.15
C LEU A 80 -12.27 9.02 -8.46
N ARG A 81 -11.48 10.09 -8.33
CA ARG A 81 -11.91 11.45 -8.67
C ARG A 81 -12.24 11.59 -10.16
N GLU A 82 -11.46 10.96 -11.03
CA GLU A 82 -11.65 11.04 -12.48
C GLU A 82 -12.83 10.19 -12.99
N ILE A 83 -13.18 9.12 -12.26
CA ILE A 83 -14.45 8.38 -12.47
C ILE A 83 -15.65 9.22 -12.01
N GLY A 84 -15.47 10.10 -11.03
CA GLY A 84 -16.50 11.01 -10.52
C GLY A 84 -16.90 10.76 -9.06
N PHE A 85 -16.17 9.92 -8.33
CA PHE A 85 -16.37 9.76 -6.88
C PHE A 85 -16.04 11.06 -6.14
N ASN A 86 -16.81 11.34 -5.09
CA ASN A 86 -16.40 12.32 -4.09
C ASN A 86 -15.37 11.64 -3.17
N VAL A 87 -14.10 11.99 -3.35
CA VAL A 87 -12.97 11.38 -2.65
C VAL A 87 -11.97 12.43 -2.20
N ARG A 88 -11.38 12.21 -1.02
CA ARG A 88 -10.22 12.96 -0.54
C ARG A 88 -9.34 12.09 0.33
N SER A 89 -8.06 12.41 0.37
CA SER A 89 -7.14 11.78 1.31
C SER A 89 -7.31 12.26 2.76
N LEU A 90 -6.99 11.35 3.67
CA LEU A 90 -6.78 11.57 5.10
C LEU A 90 -5.34 11.17 5.45
N LEU A 91 -4.90 11.60 6.63
CA LEU A 91 -3.64 11.18 7.21
C LEU A 91 -3.85 10.53 8.57
N GLY A 92 -3.28 9.35 8.75
CA GLY A 92 -3.33 8.56 9.97
C GLY A 92 -1.95 8.31 10.58
N ARG A 93 -1.97 7.79 11.81
CA ARG A 93 -0.82 7.49 12.66
C ARG A 93 -0.76 5.99 12.89
N VAL A 94 0.32 5.34 12.46
CA VAL A 94 0.47 3.88 12.53
C VAL A 94 0.81 3.44 13.95
N VAL A 95 -0.07 2.65 14.58
CA VAL A 95 0.09 2.16 15.96
C VAL A 95 0.19 0.64 16.06
N LEU A 96 0.41 -0.04 14.93
CA LEU A 96 0.50 -1.51 14.86
C LEU A 96 1.50 -2.11 15.87
N ALA A 97 2.62 -1.43 16.10
CA ALA A 97 3.66 -1.82 17.03
C ALA A 97 3.37 -1.45 18.51
N ASN A 98 2.18 -0.94 18.81
CA ASN A 98 1.79 -0.39 20.11
C ASN A 98 2.85 0.57 20.71
N PRO A 99 3.20 1.65 19.99
CA PRO A 99 4.27 2.54 20.40
C PRO A 99 3.94 3.27 21.71
N PRO A 100 4.94 3.57 22.56
CA PRO A 100 4.72 4.23 23.86
C PRO A 100 4.28 5.69 23.73
N GLN A 101 4.47 6.30 22.55
CA GLN A 101 4.04 7.65 22.23
C GLN A 101 3.32 7.64 20.89
N MET A 102 2.35 8.55 20.75
CA MET A 102 1.56 8.67 19.54
C MET A 102 2.46 9.08 18.34
N PRO A 103 2.58 8.25 17.29
CA PRO A 103 3.47 8.53 16.16
C PRO A 103 2.97 9.67 15.27
N PRO A 104 3.82 10.22 14.38
CA PRO A 104 3.39 11.23 13.42
C PRO A 104 2.41 10.68 12.38
N ARG A 105 1.86 11.58 11.57
CA ARG A 105 0.96 11.28 10.46
C ARG A 105 1.74 10.71 9.26
N THR A 106 2.00 9.41 9.27
CA THR A 106 2.86 8.72 8.29
C THR A 106 2.09 7.82 7.34
N HIS A 107 0.76 7.73 7.47
CA HIS A 107 -0.07 6.88 6.63
C HIS A 107 -1.12 7.71 5.89
N ARG A 108 -1.20 7.55 4.57
CA ARG A 108 -2.25 8.12 3.73
C ARG A 108 -3.33 7.07 3.51
N LEU A 109 -4.59 7.45 3.63
CA LEU A 109 -5.77 6.66 3.28
C LEU A 109 -6.83 7.55 2.63
N LEU A 110 -7.91 6.99 2.10
CA LEU A 110 -8.97 7.74 1.41
C LEU A 110 -10.28 7.71 2.19
N LEU A 111 -10.97 8.84 2.20
CA LEU A 111 -12.40 8.95 2.52
C LEU A 111 -13.18 9.09 1.21
N VAL A 112 -14.13 8.19 0.98
CA VAL A 112 -14.97 8.16 -0.22
C VAL A 112 -16.44 8.28 0.18
N GLU A 113 -17.19 9.12 -0.51
CA GLU A 113 -18.64 9.21 -0.37
C GLU A 113 -19.34 8.55 -1.55
N VAL A 114 -20.20 7.58 -1.27
CA VAL A 114 -20.95 6.81 -2.28
C VAL A 114 -22.38 6.63 -1.79
N ALA A 115 -23.36 7.01 -2.60
CA ALA A 115 -24.79 6.89 -2.29
C ALA A 115 -25.20 7.46 -0.92
N GLY A 116 -24.58 8.57 -0.49
CA GLY A 116 -24.85 9.22 0.80
C GLY A 116 -24.15 8.58 2.00
N GLU A 117 -23.35 7.54 1.79
CA GLU A 117 -22.58 6.86 2.82
C GLU A 117 -21.09 7.18 2.72
N ARG A 118 -20.41 7.20 3.87
CA ARG A 118 -18.96 7.42 3.97
C ARG A 118 -18.24 6.09 4.13
N TRP A 119 -17.16 5.92 3.38
CA TRP A 119 -16.32 4.74 3.35
C TRP A 119 -14.86 5.15 3.48
N ILE A 120 -14.05 4.32 4.11
CA ILE A 120 -12.60 4.42 3.95
C ILE A 120 -12.11 3.37 2.97
N ALA A 121 -11.19 3.80 2.11
CA ALA A 121 -10.49 2.96 1.16
C ALA A 121 -8.98 3.15 1.35
N ASP A 122 -8.27 2.04 1.48
CA ASP A 122 -6.82 2.04 1.69
C ASP A 122 -6.15 0.86 1.00
N VAL A 123 -5.37 1.14 -0.05
CA VAL A 123 -4.57 0.16 -0.81
C VAL A 123 -3.07 0.29 -0.53
N GLY A 124 -2.72 1.02 0.53
CA GLY A 124 -1.37 1.52 0.76
C GLY A 124 -0.69 1.08 2.05
N PHE A 125 -1.36 0.31 2.92
CA PHE A 125 -0.80 -0.07 4.22
C PHE A 125 0.16 -1.28 4.14
N GLY A 126 0.27 -1.94 2.99
CA GLY A 126 1.13 -3.11 2.80
C GLY A 126 0.44 -4.42 3.18
N GLY A 127 1.12 -5.29 3.91
CA GLY A 127 0.72 -6.69 4.15
C GLY A 127 -0.65 -6.93 4.79
N GLN A 128 -1.20 -5.92 5.47
CA GLN A 128 -2.50 -5.96 6.16
C GLN A 128 -3.42 -4.83 5.64
N THR A 129 -3.16 -4.29 4.45
CA THR A 129 -4.03 -3.27 3.87
C THR A 129 -5.44 -3.81 3.65
N LEU A 130 -6.42 -2.90 3.62
CA LEU A 130 -7.78 -3.27 3.24
C LEU A 130 -7.78 -3.84 1.83
N THR A 131 -8.66 -4.79 1.54
CA THR A 131 -8.88 -5.29 0.17
C THR A 131 -10.33 -5.12 -0.29
N ALA A 132 -11.08 -4.34 0.47
CA ALA A 132 -12.35 -3.77 0.11
C ALA A 132 -12.53 -2.46 0.92
N PRO A 133 -13.26 -1.47 0.41
CA PRO A 133 -13.67 -0.32 1.21
C PRO A 133 -14.51 -0.77 2.39
N ILE A 134 -14.31 -0.15 3.55
CA ILE A 134 -15.12 -0.39 4.74
C ILE A 134 -15.90 0.87 5.08
N LYS A 135 -17.15 0.69 5.50
CA LYS A 135 -18.04 1.78 5.87
C LYS A 135 -17.50 2.46 7.11
N LEU A 136 -17.55 3.80 7.13
CA LEU A 136 -17.13 4.60 8.27
C LEU A 136 -18.20 4.50 9.38
N LEU A 137 -18.19 3.37 10.08
CA LEU A 137 -19.17 2.98 11.08
C LEU A 137 -18.47 2.23 12.22
N ALA A 138 -18.67 2.70 13.44
CA ALA A 138 -17.98 2.19 14.62
C ALA A 138 -18.54 0.82 15.09
N ASP A 139 -17.67 0.05 15.72
CA ASP A 139 -17.94 -1.16 16.50
C ASP A 139 -18.60 -2.32 15.76
N ILE A 140 -18.63 -2.25 14.43
CA ILE A 140 -19.17 -3.29 13.57
C ILE A 140 -18.03 -3.98 12.81
N PRO A 141 -17.81 -5.29 13.01
CA PRO A 141 -16.95 -6.09 12.16
C PRO A 141 -17.44 -6.08 10.72
N GLN A 142 -16.54 -5.79 9.79
CA GLN A 142 -16.78 -5.73 8.36
C GLN A 142 -15.84 -6.71 7.66
N GLN A 143 -16.41 -7.56 6.82
CA GLN A 143 -15.65 -8.56 6.08
C GLN A 143 -15.06 -7.95 4.80
N THR A 144 -13.80 -8.29 4.55
CA THR A 144 -13.10 -8.02 3.29
C THR A 144 -12.57 -9.35 2.74
N PRO A 145 -12.17 -9.41 1.46
CA PRO A 145 -11.62 -10.64 0.88
C PRO A 145 -10.45 -11.27 1.66
N HIS A 146 -9.68 -10.49 2.42
CA HIS A 146 -8.48 -10.96 3.13
C HIS A 146 -8.56 -10.87 4.66
N GLY A 147 -9.74 -10.57 5.21
CA GLY A 147 -9.89 -10.51 6.67
C GLY A 147 -11.05 -9.65 7.16
N SER A 148 -11.24 -9.72 8.48
CA SER A 148 -12.25 -8.94 9.18
C SER A 148 -11.62 -7.72 9.84
N TYR A 149 -12.19 -6.55 9.57
CA TYR A 149 -11.76 -5.27 10.11
C TYR A 149 -12.90 -4.64 10.88
N ARG A 150 -12.58 -3.75 11.81
CA ARG A 150 -13.58 -2.88 12.44
C ARG A 150 -13.00 -1.50 12.65
N LEU A 151 -13.89 -0.53 12.77
CA LEU A 151 -13.54 0.80 13.20
C LEU A 151 -14.00 1.00 14.64
N VAL A 152 -13.17 1.63 15.45
CA VAL A 152 -13.55 2.16 16.76
C VAL A 152 -13.53 3.69 16.67
N HIS A 153 -14.46 4.36 17.34
CA HIS A 153 -14.56 5.82 17.31
C HIS A 153 -14.58 6.38 18.74
N GLU A 154 -13.55 7.16 19.08
CA GLU A 154 -13.38 7.77 20.40
C GLU A 154 -13.15 9.27 20.24
N GLY A 155 -14.10 10.08 20.69
CA GLY A 155 -14.08 11.53 20.47
C GLY A 155 -14.17 11.87 18.98
N ASP A 156 -13.12 12.49 18.45
CA ASP A 156 -12.98 12.85 17.03
C ASP A 156 -12.04 11.90 16.25
N GLU A 157 -11.53 10.85 16.91
CA GLU A 157 -10.55 9.92 16.36
C GLU A 157 -11.17 8.57 16.01
N TRP A 158 -10.83 8.08 14.82
CA TRP A 158 -11.16 6.75 14.35
C TRP A 158 -9.93 5.85 14.44
N THR A 159 -10.15 4.59 14.81
CA THR A 159 -9.10 3.57 14.84
C THR A 159 -9.51 2.41 13.94
N LEU A 160 -8.69 2.11 12.92
CA LEU A 160 -8.84 0.86 12.19
C LEU A 160 -8.19 -0.27 12.98
N GLN A 161 -8.95 -1.34 13.20
CA GLN A 161 -8.46 -2.57 13.81
C GLN A 161 -8.70 -3.74 12.88
N PHE A 162 -7.80 -4.72 12.89
CA PHE A 162 -7.98 -6.00 12.20
C PHE A 162 -8.11 -7.13 13.21
N ASN A 163 -8.89 -8.15 12.85
CA ASN A 163 -9.06 -9.35 13.66
C ASN A 163 -7.92 -10.33 13.36
N HIS A 164 -7.07 -10.56 14.35
CA HIS A 164 -5.98 -11.52 14.34
C HIS A 164 -6.23 -12.58 15.42
N HIS A 165 -6.59 -13.79 15.01
CA HIS A 165 -6.88 -14.91 15.93
C HIS A 165 -7.83 -14.53 17.07
N GLU A 166 -9.01 -13.98 16.74
CA GLU A 166 -10.05 -13.55 17.69
C GLU A 166 -9.69 -12.33 18.55
N HIS A 167 -8.55 -11.70 18.28
CA HIS A 167 -8.12 -10.46 18.93
C HIS A 167 -8.08 -9.29 17.94
N TRP A 168 -8.58 -8.15 18.38
CA TRP A 168 -8.54 -6.92 17.59
C TRP A 168 -7.22 -6.19 17.84
N GLN A 169 -6.41 -6.04 16.80
CA GLN A 169 -5.17 -5.28 16.86
C GLN A 169 -5.35 -3.94 16.15
N SER A 170 -5.01 -2.84 16.82
CA SER A 170 -5.02 -1.50 16.23
C SER A 170 -3.95 -1.36 15.17
N MET A 171 -4.33 -0.85 14.01
CA MET A 171 -3.42 -0.61 12.89
C MET A 171 -2.98 0.84 12.83
N TYR A 172 -3.96 1.74 12.73
CA TYR A 172 -3.73 3.17 12.67
C TYR A 172 -4.92 3.97 13.19
N HIS A 173 -4.60 5.13 13.75
CA HIS A 173 -5.57 6.15 14.13
C HIS A 173 -5.66 7.21 13.03
N PHE A 174 -6.83 7.80 12.83
CA PHE A 174 -7.02 8.92 11.90
C PHE A 174 -8.20 9.79 12.32
N ASP A 175 -8.20 11.02 11.87
CA ASP A 175 -9.34 11.93 11.96
C ASP A 175 -9.81 12.32 10.55
N LEU A 176 -10.96 13.01 10.48
CA LEU A 176 -11.55 13.42 9.22
C LEU A 176 -11.06 14.80 8.76
N GLY A 177 -10.02 15.35 9.38
CA GLY A 177 -9.46 16.66 9.06
C GLY A 177 -9.04 16.76 7.60
N ARG A 178 -9.20 17.96 7.02
CA ARG A 178 -8.74 18.24 5.66
C ARG A 178 -7.21 18.22 5.62
N GLN A 179 -6.67 17.57 4.60
CA GLN A 179 -5.24 17.51 4.32
C GLN A 179 -4.96 18.20 2.97
N TYR A 180 -3.71 18.60 2.79
CA TYR A 180 -3.20 19.25 1.58
C TYR A 180 -2.01 18.48 1.02
N ALA A 181 -1.66 18.75 -0.25
CA ALA A 181 -0.55 18.06 -0.93
C ALA A 181 0.77 18.14 -0.14
N SER A 182 1.04 19.29 0.49
CA SER A 182 2.22 19.49 1.34
C SER A 182 2.26 18.57 2.56
N ASP A 183 1.11 18.21 3.12
CA ASP A 183 1.03 17.33 4.29
C ASP A 183 1.44 15.91 3.93
N TYR A 184 1.06 15.44 2.72
CA TYR A 184 1.49 14.16 2.19
C TYR A 184 2.99 14.15 1.88
N VAL A 185 3.52 15.25 1.32
CA VAL A 185 4.97 15.39 1.06
C VAL A 185 5.75 15.36 2.37
N MET A 186 5.27 16.02 3.43
CA MET A 186 5.89 15.97 4.75
C MET A 186 5.85 14.56 5.34
N GLY A 187 4.72 13.86 5.25
CA GLY A 187 4.60 12.46 5.69
C GLY A 187 5.53 11.52 4.93
N ASN A 188 5.61 11.68 3.60
CA ASN A 188 6.52 10.96 2.72
C ASN A 188 7.98 11.22 3.08
N PHE A 189 8.33 12.49 3.29
CA PHE A 189 9.68 12.88 3.69
C PHE A 189 10.08 12.25 5.04
N TRP A 190 9.19 12.28 6.03
CA TRP A 190 9.41 11.60 7.30
C TRP A 190 9.64 10.10 7.08
N SER A 191 8.73 9.44 6.37
CA SER A 191 8.80 7.99 6.12
C SER A 191 10.02 7.57 5.30
N ALA A 192 10.50 8.38 4.36
CA ALA A 192 11.62 8.05 3.49
C ALA A 192 13.00 8.45 4.08
N HIS A 193 13.08 9.52 4.88
CA HIS A 193 14.36 10.08 5.30
C HIS A 193 14.63 10.01 6.80
N TRP A 194 13.62 9.90 7.67
CA TRP A 194 13.87 9.82 9.11
C TRP A 194 14.75 8.59 9.41
N PRO A 195 15.91 8.73 10.07
CA PRO A 195 16.88 7.65 10.22
C PRO A 195 16.34 6.37 10.87
N GLN A 196 15.32 6.47 11.71
CA GLN A 196 14.69 5.33 12.38
C GLN A 196 13.42 4.82 11.66
N SER A 197 13.11 5.36 10.47
CA SER A 197 11.97 4.86 9.69
C SER A 197 12.21 3.41 9.28
N HIS A 198 11.26 2.55 9.59
CA HIS A 198 11.31 1.12 9.23
C HIS A 198 11.50 0.90 7.72
N PHE A 199 11.00 1.80 6.87
CA PHE A 199 11.16 1.75 5.42
C PHE A 199 12.60 1.92 4.93
N ARG A 200 13.55 2.28 5.80
CA ARG A 200 14.97 2.43 5.46
C ARG A 200 15.83 1.22 5.83
N HIS A 201 15.25 0.28 6.57
CA HIS A 201 16.00 -0.80 7.24
C HIS A 201 15.67 -2.19 6.69
N HIS A 202 14.66 -2.30 5.83
CA HIS A 202 14.28 -3.55 5.19
C HIS A 202 13.73 -3.29 3.79
N LEU A 203 13.96 -4.23 2.87
CA LEU A 203 13.16 -4.34 1.65
C LEU A 203 11.82 -4.96 2.02
N LEU A 204 10.73 -4.24 1.74
CA LEU A 204 9.37 -4.67 2.01
C LEU A 204 8.60 -4.72 0.71
N MET A 205 7.96 -5.84 0.42
CA MET A 205 6.98 -5.90 -0.65
C MET A 205 5.76 -6.71 -0.25
N CYS A 206 4.61 -6.33 -0.80
CA CYS A 206 3.40 -7.12 -0.69
C CYS A 206 2.56 -7.00 -1.96
N ARG A 207 1.89 -8.09 -2.33
CA ARG A 207 0.89 -8.12 -3.39
C ARG A 207 -0.23 -9.05 -2.97
N HIS A 208 -1.46 -8.58 -2.99
CA HIS A 208 -2.63 -9.42 -2.74
C HIS A 208 -3.00 -10.18 -4.01
N LEU A 209 -3.83 -11.21 -3.88
CA LEU A 209 -4.34 -12.00 -4.99
C LEU A 209 -5.87 -11.97 -4.95
N PRO A 210 -6.55 -12.01 -6.12
CA PRO A 210 -8.01 -11.91 -6.17
C PRO A 210 -8.76 -13.03 -5.43
N ASP A 211 -8.11 -14.17 -5.18
CA ASP A 211 -8.65 -15.36 -4.53
C ASP A 211 -8.50 -15.36 -3.00
N GLY A 212 -8.09 -14.23 -2.40
CA GLY A 212 -7.88 -14.12 -0.96
C GLY A 212 -6.46 -14.52 -0.52
N GLY A 213 -5.59 -14.88 -1.47
CA GLY A 213 -4.17 -15.08 -1.22
C GLY A 213 -3.38 -13.79 -1.14
N LYS A 214 -2.16 -13.84 -0.61
CA LYS A 214 -1.21 -12.73 -0.70
C LYS A 214 0.23 -13.21 -0.69
N MET A 215 1.10 -12.44 -1.30
CA MET A 215 2.54 -12.60 -1.26
C MET A 215 3.15 -11.48 -0.45
N THR A 216 4.08 -11.82 0.43
CA THR A 216 4.86 -10.86 1.23
C THR A 216 6.33 -11.17 1.08
N LEU A 217 7.15 -10.12 1.05
CA LEU A 217 8.60 -10.20 1.03
C LEU A 217 9.15 -9.27 2.10
N THR A 218 10.07 -9.76 2.91
CA THR A 218 10.90 -8.96 3.82
C THR A 218 12.34 -9.38 3.61
N ASN A 219 13.16 -8.49 3.05
CA ASN A 219 14.52 -8.80 2.60
C ASN A 219 14.52 -10.00 1.64
N PHE A 220 15.14 -11.13 2.04
CA PHE A 220 15.17 -12.37 1.26
C PHE A 220 14.03 -13.34 1.61
N HIS A 221 13.23 -13.02 2.63
CA HIS A 221 12.18 -13.90 3.15
C HIS A 221 10.88 -13.67 2.41
N PHE A 222 10.54 -14.61 1.54
CA PHE A 222 9.27 -14.64 0.83
C PHE A 222 8.27 -15.55 1.54
N THR A 223 7.01 -15.15 1.54
CA THR A 223 5.90 -15.98 2.02
C THR A 223 4.69 -15.81 1.11
N HIS A 224 4.13 -16.93 0.67
CA HIS A 224 2.85 -16.99 -0.03
C HIS A 224 1.79 -17.52 0.94
N TRP A 225 0.66 -16.82 0.99
CA TRP A 225 -0.49 -17.12 1.82
C TRP A 225 -1.70 -17.41 0.94
N GLU A 226 -2.47 -18.43 1.29
CA GLU A 226 -3.79 -18.71 0.73
C GLU A 226 -4.78 -18.93 1.88
N ASN A 227 -5.95 -18.29 1.84
CA ASN A 227 -6.98 -18.42 2.89
C ASN A 227 -6.44 -18.22 4.31
N ASN A 228 -5.58 -17.22 4.53
CA ASN A 228 -4.88 -16.94 5.79
C ASN A 228 -3.92 -18.04 6.30
N HIS A 229 -3.53 -18.98 5.44
CA HIS A 229 -2.53 -20.00 5.76
C HIS A 229 -1.30 -19.82 4.88
N VAL A 230 -0.12 -20.02 5.48
CA VAL A 230 1.12 -20.09 4.71
C VAL A 230 1.12 -21.35 3.86
N VAL A 231 1.27 -21.20 2.55
CA VAL A 231 1.40 -22.31 1.60
C VAL A 231 2.82 -22.46 1.04
N GLU A 232 3.61 -21.39 1.04
CA GLU A 232 5.01 -21.40 0.58
C GLU A 232 5.84 -20.43 1.44
N LYS A 233 7.04 -20.85 1.85
CA LYS A 233 8.08 -19.99 2.43
C LYS A 233 9.38 -20.25 1.71
N ILE A 234 10.04 -19.18 1.27
CA ILE A 234 11.32 -19.26 0.59
C ILE A 234 12.24 -18.22 1.22
N ASP A 235 13.43 -18.65 1.59
CA ASP A 235 14.56 -17.76 1.85
C ASP A 235 15.40 -17.76 0.57
N PHE A 236 15.34 -16.67 -0.20
CA PHE A 236 16.09 -16.58 -1.45
C PHE A 236 17.60 -16.63 -1.17
N ALA A 237 18.31 -17.49 -1.89
CA ALA A 237 19.71 -17.78 -1.63
C ALA A 237 20.65 -16.60 -1.95
N ASP A 238 20.27 -15.77 -2.92
CA ASP A 238 21.08 -14.66 -3.40
C ASP A 238 20.23 -13.55 -4.04
N VAL A 239 20.91 -12.47 -4.43
CA VAL A 239 20.29 -11.29 -5.06
C VAL A 239 19.72 -11.60 -6.45
N SER A 240 20.31 -12.54 -7.20
CA SER A 240 19.80 -12.92 -8.52
C SER A 240 18.43 -13.57 -8.40
N ALA A 241 18.28 -14.51 -7.46
CA ALA A 241 17.01 -15.16 -7.18
C ALA A 241 15.95 -14.16 -6.67
N LEU A 242 16.37 -13.23 -5.80
CA LEU A 242 15.50 -12.15 -5.33
C LEU A 242 15.04 -11.25 -6.50
N TYR A 243 15.95 -10.79 -7.35
CA TYR A 243 15.68 -9.91 -8.48
C TYR A 243 14.71 -10.55 -9.49
N GLU A 244 14.87 -11.84 -9.76
CA GLU A 244 13.92 -12.63 -10.57
C GLU A 244 12.54 -12.72 -9.89
N ALA A 245 12.49 -12.95 -8.57
CA ALA A 245 11.24 -13.03 -7.83
C ALA A 245 10.47 -11.71 -7.81
N LEU A 246 11.15 -10.56 -7.74
CA LEU A 246 10.51 -9.24 -7.81
C LEU A 246 9.72 -9.09 -9.13
N GLN A 247 10.30 -9.55 -10.24
CA GLN A 247 9.67 -9.48 -11.56
C GLN A 247 8.55 -10.51 -11.72
N THR A 248 8.82 -11.77 -11.38
CA THR A 248 7.91 -12.88 -11.70
C THR A 248 6.76 -13.01 -10.71
N ARG A 249 7.01 -12.85 -9.41
CA ARG A 249 5.99 -12.99 -8.36
C ARG A 249 5.25 -11.67 -8.12
N PHE A 250 5.98 -10.56 -8.00
CA PHE A 250 5.37 -9.25 -7.73
C PHE A 250 5.03 -8.45 -9.00
N GLY A 251 5.46 -8.90 -10.19
CA GLY A 251 5.15 -8.21 -11.44
C GLY A 251 5.86 -6.87 -11.59
N LEU A 252 6.97 -6.67 -10.86
CA LEU A 252 7.68 -5.40 -10.76
C LEU A 252 8.44 -5.10 -12.05
N GLY A 253 8.20 -3.93 -12.65
CA GLY A 253 8.96 -3.47 -13.81
C GLY A 253 10.35 -2.98 -13.41
N VAL A 254 11.40 -3.64 -13.93
CA VAL A 254 12.80 -3.33 -13.58
C VAL A 254 13.57 -2.61 -14.70
N ASP A 255 13.06 -2.64 -15.93
CA ASP A 255 13.76 -2.14 -17.13
C ASP A 255 13.35 -0.73 -17.57
N ASP A 256 12.46 -0.06 -16.82
CA ASP A 256 12.02 1.29 -17.20
C ASP A 256 13.21 2.29 -17.17
N PRO A 257 13.38 3.16 -18.18
CA PRO A 257 14.53 4.07 -18.25
C PRO A 257 14.65 5.04 -17.06
N LYS A 258 13.55 5.39 -16.40
CA LYS A 258 13.53 6.36 -15.30
C LYS A 258 13.38 5.67 -13.94
N HIS A 259 12.48 4.71 -13.84
CA HIS A 259 12.12 4.05 -12.59
C HIS A 259 12.66 2.62 -12.47
N GLY A 260 13.29 2.07 -13.51
CA GLY A 260 13.97 0.78 -13.46
C GLY A 260 15.18 0.79 -12.51
N PHE A 261 15.72 -0.39 -12.22
CA PHE A 261 16.91 -0.56 -11.40
C PHE A 261 17.59 -1.88 -11.79
N SER A 262 18.91 -1.92 -11.77
CA SER A 262 19.66 -3.13 -12.11
C SER A 262 19.76 -4.09 -10.92
N GLU A 263 20.05 -5.35 -11.21
CA GLU A 263 20.39 -6.35 -10.18
C GLU A 263 21.57 -5.88 -9.30
N ALA A 264 22.57 -5.22 -9.88
CA ALA A 264 23.70 -4.65 -9.13
C ALA A 264 23.27 -3.54 -8.15
N ALA A 265 22.28 -2.72 -8.52
CA ALA A 265 21.72 -1.72 -7.61
C ALA A 265 20.95 -2.38 -6.47
N LEU A 266 20.19 -3.45 -6.75
CA LEU A 266 19.55 -4.25 -5.71
C LEU A 266 20.59 -4.92 -4.79
N ALA A 267 21.69 -5.44 -5.33
CA ALA A 267 22.76 -6.03 -4.54
C ALA A 267 23.37 -5.02 -3.55
N ALA A 268 23.60 -3.78 -4.00
CA ALA A 268 24.09 -2.71 -3.14
C ALA A 268 23.09 -2.36 -2.01
N VAL A 269 21.79 -2.37 -2.30
CA VAL A 269 20.73 -2.21 -1.29
C VAL A 269 20.78 -3.32 -0.26
N MET A 270 20.78 -4.58 -0.71
CA MET A 270 20.72 -5.73 0.19
C MET A 270 21.97 -5.84 1.06
N ALA A 271 23.15 -5.53 0.51
CA ALA A 271 24.41 -5.53 1.26
C ALA A 271 24.44 -4.51 2.42
N ALA A 272 23.65 -3.43 2.34
CA ALA A 272 23.58 -2.44 3.41
C ALA A 272 22.96 -3.03 4.69
N PHE A 273 22.05 -4.00 4.58
CA PHE A 273 21.42 -4.65 5.74
C PHE A 273 22.38 -5.59 6.48
N ASP A 274 23.25 -6.31 5.75
CA ASP A 274 24.24 -7.22 6.36
C ASP A 274 25.27 -6.48 7.23
N THR A 275 25.49 -5.19 6.95
CA THR A 275 26.43 -4.35 7.70
C THR A 275 25.85 -3.71 8.96
N HIS A 276 24.53 -3.82 9.19
CA HIS A 276 23.82 -3.22 10.33
C HIS A 276 22.88 -4.23 11.02
N PRO A 277 23.40 -5.08 11.94
CA PRO A 277 22.64 -6.15 12.59
C PRO A 277 21.45 -5.70 13.46
N GLU A 278 21.31 -4.41 13.74
CA GLU A 278 20.16 -3.85 14.46
C GLU A 278 18.94 -3.61 13.57
N ALA A 279 19.10 -3.66 12.23
CA ALA A 279 18.04 -3.58 11.24
C ALA A 279 17.34 -4.94 11.02
N GLY A 280 17.18 -5.75 12.07
CA GLY A 280 16.74 -7.15 11.96
C GLY A 280 15.97 -7.68 13.17
N LYS A 281 15.56 -6.80 14.10
CA LYS A 281 14.76 -7.14 15.28
C LYS A 281 13.48 -6.33 15.34
#